data_AF-A0A418ZXA0-F1
#
_entry.id   AF-A0A418ZXA0-F1
#
_cell.length_a   1.000
_cell.length_b   1.000
_cell.length_c   1.000
_cell.angle_alpha   90.00
_cell.angle_beta   90.00
_cell.angle_gamma   90.00
#
_symmetry.space_group_name_H-M   'P 1'
#
loop_
_entity.id
_entity.type
_entity.pdbx_description
1 polymer ?
#
loop_
_entity_poly.entity_id
_entity_poly.type
_entity_poly.pdbx_seq_one_letter_code
_entity_poly.pdbx_strand_id
1 'polypeptide(L)' 'MAIVLVLNGTNLNMLGIRNPGLYGGARLADIERVMRVRADALGVTLCPPSAPMAQI' A
#
# COMPACT_ATOMS: atom_id res chain seq x y z
N MET A 1 -21.10 2.50 -7.26
CA MET A 1 -19.78 2.84 -6.67
C MET A 1 -19.24 1.59 -6.00
N ALA A 2 -18.05 1.13 -6.38
CA ALA A 2 -17.45 -0.09 -5.82
C ALA A 2 -16.47 0.25 -4.70
N ILE A 3 -16.36 -0.62 -3.70
CA ILE A 3 -15.41 -0.50 -2.60
C ILE A 3 -14.39 -1.64 -2.73
N VAL A 4 -13.11 -1.30 -2.69
CA VAL A 4 -12.01 -2.27 -2.76
C VAL A 4 -11.19 -2.18 -1.47
N LEU A 5 -11.10 -3.32 -0.76
CA LEU A 5 -10.25 -3.47 0.42
C LEU A 5 -8.88 -4.00 0.00
N VAL A 6 -7.82 -3.33 0.42
CA VAL A 6 -6.44 -3.79 0.22
C VAL A 6 -5.90 -4.33 1.54
N LEU A 7 -5.49 -5.60 1.52
CA LEU A 7 -4.84 -6.25 2.65
C LEU A 7 -3.38 -6.49 2.30
N ASN A 8 -2.49 -5.98 3.14
CA ASN A 8 -1.05 -6.18 3.00
C ASN A 8 -0.63 -7.36 3.89
N GLY A 9 0.15 -8.29 3.32
CA GLY A 9 0.78 -9.36 4.09
C GLY A 9 1.86 -8.84 5.04
N THR A 10 2.37 -9.73 5.88
CA THR A 10 3.48 -9.41 6.80
C THR A 10 4.70 -8.92 6.03
N ASN A 11 5.54 -8.12 6.69
CA ASN A 11 6.85 -7.65 6.19
C ASN A 11 6.83 -6.74 4.96
N LEU A 12 5.69 -6.47 4.32
CA LEU A 12 5.61 -5.50 3.20
C LEU A 12 5.94 -4.06 3.65
N ASN A 13 5.85 -3.77 4.94
CA ASN A 13 6.34 -2.52 5.52
C ASN A 13 7.86 -2.32 5.35
N MET A 14 8.61 -3.38 5.04
CA MET A 14 10.07 -3.33 4.81
C MET A 14 10.46 -3.03 3.35
N LEU A 15 9.49 -2.88 2.45
CA LEU A 15 9.75 -2.50 1.06
C LEU A 15 10.56 -1.20 0.98
N GLY A 16 11.57 -1.19 0.12
CA GLY A 16 12.43 -0.03 -0.09
C GLY A 16 13.44 0.26 1.03
N ILE A 17 13.54 -0.58 2.06
CA ILE A 17 14.51 -0.41 3.16
C ILE A 17 15.81 -1.17 2.87
N ARG A 18 15.70 -2.45 2.51
CA ARG A 18 16.88 -3.31 2.30
C ARG A 18 17.53 -2.98 0.96
N ASN A 19 18.80 -2.59 0.99
CA ASN A 19 19.65 -2.28 -0.18
C ASN A 19 18.87 -1.73 -1.40
N PRO A 20 18.38 -0.48 -1.35
CA PRO A 20 17.52 0.10 -2.38
C PRO A 20 18.12 0.08 -3.80
N GLY A 21 19.46 0.12 -3.91
CA GLY A 21 20.14 0.05 -5.21
C GLY A 21 19.99 -1.31 -5.90
N LEU A 22 19.72 -2.37 -5.15
CA LEU A 22 19.51 -3.72 -5.68
C LEU A 22 18.03 -4.12 -5.71
N TYR A 23 17.29 -3.81 -4.66
CA TYR A 23 15.90 -4.28 -4.48
C TYR A 23 14.82 -3.23 -4.83
N GLY A 24 15.23 -2.04 -5.26
CA GLY A 24 14.35 -0.91 -5.51
C GLY A 24 14.03 -0.13 -4.23
N GLY A 25 13.82 1.18 -4.38
CA GLY A 25 13.60 2.11 -3.26
C GLY A 25 12.14 2.42 -2.94
N ALA A 26 11.18 1.86 -3.68
CA ALA A 26 9.77 2.14 -3.47
C ALA A 26 9.29 1.59 -2.12
N ARG A 27 8.62 2.43 -1.33
CA ARG A 27 8.04 2.02 -0.04
C ARG A 27 6.58 1.62 -0.21
N LEU A 28 6.07 0.84 0.74
CA LEU A 28 4.65 0.47 0.77
C LEU A 28 3.73 1.71 0.71
N ALA A 29 4.08 2.79 1.43
CA ALA A 29 3.36 4.06 1.40
C ALA A 29 3.32 4.72 0.00
N ASP A 30 4.34 4.50 -0.83
CA ASP A 30 4.36 5.01 -2.20
C ASP A 30 3.37 4.26 -3.08
N ILE A 31 3.33 2.93 -2.92
CA ILE A 31 2.39 2.07 -3.65
C ILE A 31 0.96 2.42 -3.22
N GLU A 32 0.68 2.61 -1.93
CA GLU A 32 -0.63 3.03 -1.43
C GLU A 32 -1.09 4.37 -2.02
N ARG A 33 -0.17 5.34 -2.17
CA ARG A 33 -0.46 6.63 -2.79
C ARG A 33 -0.86 6.47 -4.25
N VAL A 34 -0.11 5.68 -5.01
CA VAL A 34 -0.42 5.39 -6.43
C VAL A 34 -1.78 4.68 -6.55
N MET A 35 -2.07 3.72 -5.66
CA MET A 35 -3.35 3.03 -5.64
C MET A 35 -4.52 3.99 -5.38
N ARG A 36 -4.39 4.92 -4.43
CA ARG A 36 -5.43 5.93 -4.15
C ARG A 36 -5.70 6.82 -5.35
N VAL A 37 -4.66 7.38 -5.96
CA VAL A 37 -4.79 8.23 -7.16
C VAL A 37 -5.52 7.47 -8.28
N ARG A 38 -5.22 6.19 -8.46
CA ARG A 38 -5.88 5.35 -9.47
C ARG A 38 -7.33 5.03 -9.11
N ALA A 39 -7.62 4.77 -7.84
CA ALA A 39 -8.98 4.52 -7.37
C ALA A 39 -9.88 5.74 -7.59
N ASP A 40 -9.36 6.94 -7.27
CA ASP A 40 -10.04 8.21 -7.49
C ASP A 40 -10.35 8.42 -8.98
N ALA A 41 -9.37 8.18 -9.86
CA ALA A 41 -9.54 8.29 -11.31
C ALA A 41 -10.58 7.31 -11.89
N LEU A 42 -10.83 6.20 -11.21
CA LEU A 42 -11.80 5.17 -11.61
C LEU A 42 -13.16 5.30 -10.91
N GLY A 43 -13.33 6.26 -9.99
CA GLY A 43 -14.54 6.39 -9.17
C GLY A 43 -14.78 5.20 -8.23
N VAL A 44 -13.70 4.56 -7.76
CA VAL A 44 -13.71 3.44 -6.83
C VAL A 44 -13.25 3.93 -5.46
N THR A 45 -13.94 3.51 -4.40
CA THR A 45 -13.49 3.80 -3.04
C THR A 45 -12.43 2.79 -2.61
N LEU A 46 -11.20 3.24 -2.40
CA LEU A 46 -10.16 2.41 -1.81
C LEU A 46 -10.30 2.47 -0.28
N CYS A 47 -10.65 1.34 0.34
CA CYS A 47 -10.69 1.23 1.79
C CYS A 47 -9.28 0.90 2.30
N PRO A 48 -8.64 1.79 3.09
CA PRO A 48 -7.41 1.41 3.78
C PRO A 48 -7.72 0.29 4.78
N PRO A 49 -6.76 -0.62 5.06
CA PRO A 49 -6.93 -1.56 6.16
C PRO A 49 -7.04 -0.73 7.43
N SER A 50 -8.25 -0.60 7.96
CA SER A 50 -8.55 0.19 9.15
C SER A 50 -7.74 -0.30 10.35
N ALA A 51 -7.08 0.64 11.04
CA ALA A 51 -6.36 0.52 12.31
C ALA A 51 -4.94 -0.07 12.25
N PRO A 52 -4.00 0.42 13.11
CA PRO A 52 -2.61 -0.04 13.11
C PRO A 52 -2.62 -1.53 13.44
N MET A 53 -2.35 -2.36 12.43
CA MET A 53 -2.06 -3.76 12.69
C MET A 53 -0.78 -3.77 13.53
N ALA A 54 -0.98 -3.93 14.83
CA ALA A 54 0.02 -4.43 15.74
C ALA A 54 0.71 -5.59 15.02
N GLN A 55 2.01 -5.41 14.81
CA GLN A 55 2.91 -6.43 14.29
C GLN A 55 2.70 -7.67 15.16
N ILE A 56 2.07 -8.70 14.58
CA ILE A 56 2.19 -10.07 15.08
C ILE A 56 3.46 -10.63 14.45
#